data_AF-A0A7U9S3L9-F1
#
_entry.id   AF-A0A7U9S3L9-F1
#
_cell.length_a   1.000
_cell.length_b   1.000
_cell.length_c   1.000
_cell.angle_alpha   90.00
_cell.angle_beta   90.00
_cell.angle_gamma   90.00
#
_symmetry.space_group_name_H-M   'P 1'
#
loop_
_entity.id
_entity.type
_entity.pdbx_description
1 polymer ?
#
loop_
_entity_poly.entity_id
_entity_poly.type
_entity_poly.pdbx_seq_one_letter_code
_entity_poly.pdbx_strand_id
1 'polypeptide(L)'
;MSSILSDEVYEATGIHPFIGLLNRPGDIDEGNELIIDELPLDYSILEEIDYVYPANNAYFAYMTRGCVNNCPFCAVPTLEAQYCDYINLKQRIEYTDKRFGARKDLLLLDNNVLASNCYDQIIDEIKECGFGVGATYTPPNEYEITINNLHDSYNDRAYIRKAISIYKEIIDKLKDDAEKTELYLRLEDAYCLNYYSASKDKILELDEYIRPLYEKTHKPSKRKRIVDFNQGIDSRLITKANMTKLAQVNIYPLRIAFDHWKLKDIYEKSIRTAVGSGIKNLSNYLLYNFEDKPEELYYRLRMNVDLCEELGASIYSFPMKYHPINDKDFFMNRDFIGKHWNRKFIRAIQAVLNSTKGKIGRGIDFFEEAFGRDVDEFMKILWMPETFIIYRRIYDADLRERMANRYTTVTKHDCDLTTEWWEKFSALPLDKLTKAKEIIALNKFKNGDYECPDDEINTVLNYYKITRDDTENS
;
A
#
# COMPACT_ATOMS: atom_id res chain seq x y z
N MET A 1 4.92 -20.61 -12.28
CA MET A 1 4.24 -19.30 -12.17
C MET A 1 2.76 -19.54 -12.32
N SER A 2 1.93 -19.12 -11.35
CA SER A 2 0.48 -19.11 -11.51
C SER A 2 0.07 -17.84 -12.27
N SER A 3 -0.71 -17.95 -13.34
CA SER A 3 -1.08 -16.80 -14.18
C SER A 3 -2.56 -16.82 -14.54
N ILE A 4 -3.21 -15.65 -14.45
CA ILE A 4 -4.54 -15.40 -15.05
C ILE A 4 -4.48 -15.12 -16.56
N LEU A 5 -3.26 -15.06 -17.13
CA LEU A 5 -2.93 -14.85 -18.53
C LEU A 5 -2.20 -16.09 -19.05
N SER A 6 -2.76 -17.28 -18.84
CA SER A 6 -2.07 -18.54 -19.14
C SER A 6 -1.74 -18.69 -20.61
N ASP A 7 -2.69 -18.31 -21.45
CA ASP A 7 -2.62 -18.48 -22.89
C ASP A 7 -1.58 -17.51 -23.47
N GLU A 8 -1.60 -16.25 -23.02
CA GLU A 8 -0.65 -15.23 -23.44
C GLU A 8 0.79 -15.56 -23.02
N VAL A 9 0.99 -16.11 -21.82
CA VAL A 9 2.31 -16.57 -21.37
C VAL A 9 2.80 -17.73 -22.24
N TYR A 10 1.93 -18.68 -22.58
CA TYR A 10 2.27 -19.78 -23.47
C TYR A 10 2.62 -19.29 -24.87
N GLU A 11 1.81 -18.41 -25.46
CA GLU A 11 2.07 -17.80 -26.77
C GLU A 11 3.43 -17.07 -26.81
N ALA A 12 3.79 -16.37 -25.73
CA ALA A 12 5.03 -15.60 -25.66
C ALA A 12 6.29 -16.46 -25.39
N THR A 13 6.14 -17.58 -24.68
CA THR A 13 7.31 -18.32 -24.13
C THR A 13 7.38 -19.79 -24.53
N GLY A 14 6.29 -20.37 -25.03
CA GLY A 14 6.12 -21.81 -25.23
C GLY A 14 5.96 -22.62 -23.93
N ILE A 15 5.87 -21.95 -22.76
CA ILE A 15 5.76 -22.58 -21.45
C ILE A 15 4.33 -22.50 -20.96
N HIS A 16 3.72 -23.63 -20.61
CA HIS A 16 2.42 -23.64 -19.95
C HIS A 16 2.58 -23.28 -18.47
N PRO A 17 2.04 -22.13 -18.03
CA PRO A 17 2.04 -21.81 -16.61
C PRO A 17 1.05 -22.71 -15.87
N PHE A 18 1.32 -22.95 -14.59
CA PHE A 18 0.33 -23.52 -13.68
C PHE A 18 -0.82 -22.51 -13.53
N ILE A 19 -2.05 -22.97 -13.27
CA ILE A 19 -3.21 -22.09 -13.08
C ILE A 19 -3.87 -22.41 -11.74
N GLY A 20 -4.06 -21.38 -10.91
CA GLY A 20 -4.67 -21.50 -9.60
C GLY A 20 -3.65 -21.76 -8.49
N LEU A 21 -4.10 -22.46 -7.45
CA LEU A 21 -3.34 -22.75 -6.22
C LEU A 21 -2.48 -24.00 -6.35
N LEU A 22 -1.29 -23.97 -5.76
CA LEU A 22 -0.38 -25.12 -5.63
C LEU A 22 -0.69 -25.84 -4.30
N ASN A 23 -1.94 -26.28 -4.16
CA ASN A 23 -2.50 -26.78 -2.92
C ASN A 23 -2.74 -28.29 -2.92
N ARG A 24 -2.11 -29.04 -3.84
CA ARG A 24 -2.15 -30.49 -3.89
C ARG A 24 -0.75 -31.09 -4.04
N PRO A 25 -0.53 -32.30 -3.49
CA PRO A 25 0.65 -33.08 -3.80
C PRO A 25 0.79 -33.29 -5.32
N GLY A 26 2.00 -33.16 -5.83
CA GLY A 26 2.32 -33.40 -7.23
C GLY A 26 1.95 -32.28 -8.20
N ASP A 27 1.50 -31.11 -7.73
CA ASP A 27 1.10 -29.99 -8.60
C ASP A 27 2.23 -29.49 -9.52
N ILE A 28 3.49 -29.61 -9.07
CA ILE A 28 4.68 -29.25 -9.86
C ILE A 28 5.45 -30.50 -10.29
N ASP A 29 5.81 -31.36 -9.33
CA ASP A 29 6.63 -32.55 -9.56
C ASP A 29 5.83 -33.81 -9.24
N GLU A 30 5.57 -34.66 -10.23
CA GLU A 30 4.83 -35.90 -10.03
C GLU A 30 5.48 -36.77 -8.93
N GLY A 31 4.66 -37.27 -7.99
CA GLY A 31 5.13 -38.07 -6.84
C GLY A 31 5.68 -37.25 -5.67
N ASN A 32 5.73 -35.92 -5.76
CA ASN A 32 6.08 -35.06 -4.64
C ASN A 32 4.89 -34.91 -3.68
N GLU A 33 5.07 -35.30 -2.41
CA GLU A 33 4.03 -35.25 -1.38
C GLU A 33 3.84 -33.84 -0.77
N LEU A 34 4.70 -32.88 -1.12
CA LEU A 34 4.65 -31.52 -0.58
C LEU A 34 3.48 -30.74 -1.17
N ILE A 35 2.76 -30.03 -0.28
CA ILE A 35 1.77 -29.02 -0.64
C ILE A 35 2.45 -27.65 -0.57
N ILE A 36 2.77 -27.07 -1.73
CA ILE A 36 3.60 -25.86 -1.82
C ILE A 36 2.96 -24.66 -1.12
N ASP A 37 1.65 -24.46 -1.28
CA ASP A 37 0.91 -23.36 -0.61
C ASP A 37 0.83 -23.49 0.93
N GLU A 38 1.16 -24.67 1.46
CA GLU A 38 1.23 -24.93 2.90
C GLU A 38 2.65 -24.79 3.47
N LEU A 39 3.66 -24.67 2.61
CA LEU A 39 5.03 -24.49 3.07
C LEU A 39 5.19 -23.16 3.83
N PRO A 40 6.02 -23.16 4.88
CA PRO A 40 6.37 -21.92 5.57
C PRO A 40 7.16 -21.01 4.63
N LEU A 41 6.97 -19.70 4.78
CA LEU A 41 7.69 -18.71 3.98
C LEU A 41 9.17 -18.68 4.36
N ASP A 42 10.04 -18.65 3.35
CA ASP A 42 11.46 -18.42 3.55
C ASP A 42 11.76 -16.93 3.59
N TYR A 43 12.05 -16.42 4.78
CA TYR A 43 12.39 -15.01 4.97
C TYR A 43 13.84 -14.67 4.65
N SER A 44 14.73 -15.67 4.50
CA SER A 44 16.16 -15.42 4.22
C SER A 44 16.36 -14.76 2.85
N ILE A 45 15.43 -14.94 1.91
CA ILE A 45 15.47 -14.30 0.59
C ILE A 45 15.51 -12.78 0.65
N LEU A 46 14.99 -12.19 1.75
CA LEU A 46 14.99 -10.73 1.95
C LEU A 46 16.40 -10.20 2.26
N GLU A 47 17.31 -11.05 2.73
CA GLU A 47 18.70 -10.69 3.03
C GLU A 47 19.61 -10.81 1.79
N GLU A 48 19.13 -11.43 0.71
CA GLU A 48 19.88 -11.57 -0.55
C GLU A 48 19.87 -10.31 -1.41
N ILE A 49 18.98 -9.36 -1.13
CA ILE A 49 18.75 -8.16 -1.93
C ILE A 49 19.07 -6.90 -1.13
N ASP A 50 19.21 -5.76 -1.82
CA ASP A 50 19.44 -4.45 -1.18
C ASP A 50 18.12 -3.71 -0.85
N TYR A 51 17.00 -4.12 -1.48
CA TYR A 51 15.72 -3.45 -1.29
C TYR A 51 15.06 -3.88 0.02
N VAL A 52 14.83 -2.91 0.91
CA VAL A 52 14.16 -3.13 2.19
C VAL A 52 12.66 -2.90 2.04
N TYR A 53 11.89 -3.99 2.05
CA TYR A 53 10.43 -3.92 2.03
C TYR A 53 9.89 -3.23 3.28
N PRO A 54 8.92 -2.30 3.16
CA PRO A 54 8.32 -1.63 4.33
C PRO A 54 7.69 -2.57 5.36
N ALA A 55 7.24 -3.76 4.93
CA ALA A 55 6.64 -4.79 5.78
C ALA A 55 7.59 -5.97 6.08
N ASN A 56 8.91 -5.77 5.99
CA ASN A 56 9.92 -6.83 6.22
C ASN A 56 9.93 -7.45 7.63
N ASN A 57 9.26 -6.83 8.61
CA ASN A 57 9.17 -7.30 9.99
C ASN A 57 7.74 -7.73 10.36
N ALA A 58 7.12 -8.52 9.48
CA ALA A 58 5.81 -9.10 9.69
C ALA A 58 5.81 -10.60 9.33
N TYR A 59 5.02 -11.38 10.05
CA TYR A 59 4.54 -12.66 9.56
C TYR A 59 3.56 -12.39 8.41
N PHE A 60 3.73 -13.09 7.30
CA PHE A 60 2.78 -13.09 6.20
C PHE A 60 2.07 -14.44 6.22
N ALA A 61 0.74 -14.43 6.30
CA ALA A 61 -0.03 -15.65 6.39
C ALA A 61 -1.43 -15.49 5.78
N TYR A 62 -2.09 -16.62 5.64
CA TYR A 62 -3.51 -16.74 5.38
C TYR A 62 -4.10 -17.57 6.52
N MET A 63 -5.24 -17.17 7.05
CA MET A 63 -6.07 -18.03 7.92
C MET A 63 -7.33 -18.52 7.21
N THR A 64 -7.62 -17.96 6.04
CA THR A 64 -8.66 -18.31 5.07
C THR A 64 -8.14 -18.04 3.66
N ARG A 65 -8.68 -18.74 2.66
CA ARG A 65 -8.39 -18.53 1.23
C ARG A 65 -9.69 -18.50 0.45
N GLY A 66 -9.71 -17.82 -0.69
CA GLY A 66 -10.90 -17.61 -1.51
C GLY A 66 -11.80 -16.50 -0.99
N CYS A 67 -12.83 -16.16 -1.77
CA CYS A 67 -13.85 -15.20 -1.37
C CYS A 67 -15.22 -15.71 -1.83
N VAL A 68 -16.23 -15.57 -0.96
CA VAL A 68 -17.63 -15.94 -1.27
C VAL A 68 -18.30 -14.98 -2.27
N ASN A 69 -17.63 -13.88 -2.60
CA ASN A 69 -18.12 -12.88 -3.55
C ASN A 69 -17.55 -13.11 -4.94
N ASN A 70 -18.33 -12.77 -5.97
CA ASN A 70 -17.94 -12.86 -7.37
C ASN A 70 -17.86 -11.45 -7.99
N CYS A 71 -17.09 -10.56 -7.36
CA CYS A 71 -16.96 -9.18 -7.84
C CYS A 71 -16.35 -9.16 -9.25
N PRO A 72 -16.92 -8.39 -10.21
CA PRO A 72 -16.52 -8.46 -11.63
C PRO A 72 -15.09 -7.99 -11.90
N PHE A 73 -14.53 -7.18 -11.00
CA PHE A 73 -13.15 -6.65 -11.09
C PHE A 73 -12.10 -7.55 -10.41
N CYS A 74 -12.51 -8.65 -9.76
CA CYS A 74 -11.65 -9.42 -8.87
C CYS A 74 -11.14 -10.72 -9.53
N ALA A 75 -9.85 -11.03 -9.38
CA ALA A 75 -9.29 -12.31 -9.83
C ALA A 75 -9.45 -13.46 -8.83
N VAL A 76 -9.86 -13.19 -7.59
CA VAL A 76 -9.93 -14.21 -6.54
C VAL A 76 -10.85 -15.38 -6.91
N PRO A 77 -12.07 -15.20 -7.46
CA PRO A 77 -12.92 -16.33 -7.85
C PRO A 77 -12.29 -17.24 -8.90
N THR A 78 -11.40 -16.71 -9.74
CA THR A 78 -10.66 -17.47 -10.75
C THR A 78 -9.48 -18.22 -10.14
N LEU A 79 -8.70 -17.56 -9.28
CA LEU A 79 -7.47 -18.10 -8.70
C LEU A 79 -7.73 -19.04 -7.52
N GLU A 80 -8.74 -18.72 -6.71
CA GLU A 80 -9.08 -19.35 -5.44
C GLU A 80 -10.58 -19.71 -5.43
N ALA A 81 -11.00 -20.53 -6.40
CA ALA A 81 -12.41 -20.83 -6.68
C ALA A 81 -13.16 -21.49 -5.51
N GLN A 82 -12.46 -22.15 -4.60
CA GLN A 82 -13.03 -22.77 -3.40
C GLN A 82 -12.63 -21.97 -2.17
N TYR A 83 -13.64 -21.58 -1.38
CA TYR A 83 -13.41 -20.92 -0.10
C TYR A 83 -12.88 -21.95 0.92
N CYS A 84 -11.80 -21.60 1.59
CA CYS A 84 -11.19 -22.36 2.68
C CYS A 84 -11.46 -21.62 3.98
N ASP A 85 -12.27 -22.22 4.86
CA ASP A 85 -12.70 -21.62 6.12
C ASP A 85 -11.58 -21.46 7.16
N TYR A 86 -10.51 -22.26 7.09
CA TYR A 86 -9.50 -22.29 8.14
C TYR A 86 -8.16 -22.82 7.67
N ILE A 87 -7.09 -22.07 7.98
CA ILE A 87 -5.70 -22.44 7.81
C ILE A 87 -4.99 -22.18 9.13
N ASN A 88 -4.24 -23.16 9.63
CA ASN A 88 -3.53 -23.04 10.90
C ASN A 88 -2.40 -22.01 10.82
N LEU A 89 -2.41 -21.04 11.74
CA LEU A 89 -1.40 -19.99 11.85
C LEU A 89 -0.25 -20.39 12.77
N LYS A 90 -0.58 -21.07 13.88
CA LYS A 90 0.35 -21.35 14.97
C LYS A 90 1.57 -22.15 14.50
N GLN A 91 1.37 -23.21 13.74
CA GLN A 91 2.47 -24.03 13.22
C GLN A 91 3.41 -23.23 12.31
N ARG A 92 2.86 -22.30 11.51
CA ARG A 92 3.66 -21.43 10.63
C ARG A 92 4.51 -20.45 11.45
N ILE A 93 3.93 -19.83 12.48
CA ILE A 93 4.66 -18.93 13.39
C ILE A 93 5.75 -19.71 14.14
N GLU A 94 5.45 -20.88 14.69
CA GLU A 94 6.43 -21.70 15.41
C GLU A 94 7.63 -22.08 14.53
N TYR A 95 7.37 -22.44 13.26
CA TYR A 95 8.43 -22.69 12.29
C TYR A 95 9.26 -21.43 12.01
N THR A 96 8.59 -20.29 11.71
CA THR A 96 9.26 -19.03 11.42
C THR A 96 10.12 -18.57 12.60
N ASP A 97 9.61 -18.67 13.82
CA ASP A 97 10.33 -18.26 15.03
C ASP A 97 11.59 -19.08 15.23
N LYS A 98 11.50 -20.40 15.06
CA LYS A 98 12.64 -21.30 15.21
C LYS A 98 13.76 -21.01 14.21
N ARG A 99 13.41 -20.68 12.96
CA ARG A 99 14.40 -20.54 11.88
C ARG A 99 14.86 -19.11 11.65
N PHE A 100 13.93 -18.16 11.66
CA PHE A 100 14.17 -16.77 11.25
C PHE A 100 14.04 -15.77 12.40
N GLY A 101 13.66 -16.24 13.59
CA GLY A 101 13.32 -15.40 14.72
C GLY A 101 11.92 -14.81 14.62
N ALA A 102 11.40 -14.42 15.78
CA ALA A 102 10.09 -13.83 15.86
C ALA A 102 9.99 -12.54 15.04
N ARG A 103 8.84 -12.30 14.41
CA ARG A 103 8.50 -11.07 13.69
C ARG A 103 7.58 -10.19 14.53
N LYS A 104 7.56 -8.89 14.26
CA LYS A 104 6.79 -7.92 15.04
C LYS A 104 5.30 -8.01 14.74
N ASP A 105 4.92 -7.88 13.47
CA ASP A 105 3.52 -7.73 13.06
C ASP A 105 2.96 -9.00 12.41
N LEU A 106 1.64 -9.12 12.33
CA LEU A 106 0.94 -10.18 11.62
C LEU A 106 0.13 -9.55 10.47
N LEU A 107 0.54 -9.84 9.24
CA LEU A 107 -0.11 -9.38 8.02
C LEU A 107 -0.83 -10.57 7.37
N LEU A 108 -2.16 -10.55 7.45
CA LEU A 108 -3.05 -11.58 6.95
C LEU A 108 -3.56 -11.18 5.57
N LEU A 109 -3.38 -12.06 4.60
CA LEU A 109 -3.74 -11.83 3.20
C LEU A 109 -5.10 -12.45 2.83
N ASP A 110 -5.86 -12.88 3.84
CA ASP A 110 -7.23 -13.38 3.76
C ASP A 110 -8.15 -12.48 2.92
N ASN A 111 -8.72 -13.02 1.85
CA ASN A 111 -9.60 -12.28 0.96
C ASN A 111 -10.96 -11.93 1.60
N ASN A 112 -11.45 -12.77 2.53
CA ASN A 112 -12.66 -12.49 3.29
C ASN A 112 -12.74 -13.35 4.57
N VAL A 113 -12.06 -12.93 5.65
CA VAL A 113 -12.06 -13.68 6.92
C VAL A 113 -13.46 -13.76 7.57
N LEU A 114 -14.33 -12.77 7.34
CA LEU A 114 -15.66 -12.74 7.96
C LEU A 114 -16.63 -13.77 7.37
N ALA A 115 -16.31 -14.34 6.20
CA ALA A 115 -17.11 -15.41 5.59
C ALA A 115 -16.86 -16.79 6.24
N SER A 116 -15.82 -16.91 7.06
CA SER A 116 -15.42 -18.19 7.67
C SER A 116 -16.39 -18.62 8.77
N ASN A 117 -16.80 -19.89 8.70
CA ASN A 117 -17.52 -20.58 9.77
C ASN A 117 -16.63 -20.83 11.01
N CYS A 118 -15.31 -20.69 10.86
CA CYS A 118 -14.30 -20.82 11.91
C CYS A 118 -13.82 -19.46 12.43
N TYR A 119 -14.54 -18.36 12.15
CA TYR A 119 -14.11 -17.00 12.52
C TYR A 119 -13.69 -16.86 13.99
N ASP A 120 -14.48 -17.37 14.93
CA ASP A 120 -14.17 -17.26 16.36
C ASP A 120 -12.87 -18.00 16.73
N GLN A 121 -12.65 -19.18 16.13
CA GLN A 121 -11.43 -19.97 16.30
C GLN A 121 -10.22 -19.23 15.72
N ILE A 122 -10.35 -18.61 14.55
CA ILE A 122 -9.30 -17.80 13.93
C ILE A 122 -8.86 -16.68 14.87
N ILE A 123 -9.81 -15.92 15.43
CA ILE A 123 -9.48 -14.81 16.32
C ILE A 123 -8.85 -15.30 17.64
N ASP A 124 -9.31 -16.44 18.19
CA ASP A 124 -8.69 -17.01 19.38
C ASP A 124 -7.26 -17.50 19.12
N GLU A 125 -7.00 -18.15 17.98
CA GLU A 125 -5.65 -18.58 17.62
C GLU A 125 -4.70 -17.39 17.41
N ILE A 126 -5.15 -16.30 16.79
CA ILE A 126 -4.34 -15.06 16.68
C ILE A 126 -3.93 -14.56 18.07
N LYS A 127 -4.83 -14.62 19.05
CA LYS A 127 -4.52 -14.23 20.44
C LYS A 127 -3.53 -15.19 21.08
N GLU A 128 -3.72 -16.51 20.90
CA GLU A 128 -2.80 -17.54 21.39
C GLU A 128 -1.38 -17.36 20.82
N CYS A 129 -1.29 -16.92 19.56
CA CYS A 129 -0.03 -16.58 18.90
C CYS A 129 0.59 -15.26 19.38
N GLY A 130 0.03 -14.61 20.41
CA GLY A 130 0.59 -13.41 21.00
C GLY A 130 0.25 -12.11 20.28
N PHE A 131 -0.89 -12.05 19.57
CA PHE A 131 -1.38 -10.83 18.89
C PHE A 131 -2.67 -10.25 19.50
N GLY A 132 -2.97 -10.62 20.75
CA GLY A 132 -4.06 -10.00 21.53
C GLY A 132 -3.87 -8.50 21.76
N VAL A 133 -4.93 -7.81 22.21
CA VAL A 133 -4.86 -6.39 22.59
C VAL A 133 -3.71 -6.12 23.57
N GLY A 134 -2.92 -5.09 23.27
CA GLY A 134 -1.78 -4.69 24.11
C GLY A 134 -0.54 -5.55 23.96
N ALA A 135 -0.55 -6.55 23.06
CA ALA A 135 0.60 -7.41 22.83
C ALA A 135 1.85 -6.63 22.39
N THR A 136 2.98 -7.06 22.93
CA THR A 136 4.29 -6.49 22.63
C THR A 136 5.25 -7.55 22.09
N TYR A 137 6.25 -7.09 21.38
CA TYR A 137 7.33 -7.84 20.78
C TYR A 137 8.66 -7.28 21.24
N THR A 138 9.58 -8.16 21.59
CA THR A 138 10.98 -7.84 21.82
C THR A 138 11.76 -8.48 20.68
N PRO A 139 12.57 -7.70 19.93
CA PRO A 139 13.39 -8.27 18.86
C PRO A 139 14.26 -9.44 19.35
N PRO A 140 14.35 -10.54 18.60
CA PRO A 140 15.26 -11.62 18.92
C PRO A 140 16.70 -11.17 18.67
N ASN A 141 17.66 -11.98 19.14
CA ASN A 141 19.07 -11.77 18.84
C ASN A 141 19.33 -12.11 17.37
N GLU A 142 19.30 -11.10 16.49
CA GLU A 142 19.50 -11.30 15.05
C GLU A 142 20.89 -11.83 14.73
N TYR A 143 21.89 -11.50 15.54
CA TYR A 143 23.25 -12.00 15.36
C TYR A 143 23.33 -13.50 15.64
N GLU A 144 22.75 -13.95 16.76
CA GLU A 144 22.66 -15.37 17.09
C GLU A 144 21.91 -16.17 16.02
N ILE A 145 20.78 -15.64 15.52
CA ILE A 145 20.05 -16.26 14.40
C ILE A 145 20.93 -16.37 13.16
N THR A 146 21.70 -15.32 12.85
CA THR A 146 22.61 -15.30 11.70
C THR A 146 23.68 -16.37 11.82
N ILE A 147 24.35 -16.46 12.98
CA ILE A 147 25.40 -17.46 13.24
C ILE A 147 24.83 -18.88 13.20
N ASN A 148 23.67 -19.13 13.81
CA ASN A 148 23.03 -20.43 13.79
C ASN A 148 22.66 -20.88 12.36
N ASN A 149 22.13 -19.98 11.54
CA ASN A 149 21.80 -20.31 10.15
C ASN A 149 23.06 -20.57 9.30
N LEU A 150 24.16 -19.85 9.56
CA LEU A 150 25.44 -20.18 8.95
C LEU A 150 25.93 -21.56 9.39
N HIS A 151 25.87 -21.92 10.68
CA HIS A 151 26.21 -23.28 11.11
C HIS A 151 25.36 -24.36 10.42
N ASP A 152 24.05 -24.13 10.30
CA ASP A 152 23.12 -25.03 9.62
C ASP A 152 23.31 -25.05 8.09
N SER A 153 24.13 -24.15 7.54
CA SER A 153 24.30 -23.94 6.10
C SER A 153 22.99 -23.60 5.38
N TYR A 154 22.10 -22.92 6.07
CA TYR A 154 20.80 -22.50 5.54
C TYR A 154 20.93 -21.14 4.86
N ASN A 155 20.94 -21.12 3.52
CA ASN A 155 21.12 -19.91 2.72
C ASN A 155 22.35 -19.08 3.15
N ASP A 156 23.54 -19.66 3.03
CA ASP A 156 24.80 -19.00 3.40
C ASP A 156 24.95 -17.63 2.73
N ARG A 157 24.46 -17.47 1.48
CA ARG A 157 24.50 -16.20 0.75
C ARG A 157 23.76 -15.08 1.50
N ALA A 158 22.54 -15.36 1.96
CA ALA A 158 21.72 -14.43 2.75
C ALA A 158 22.43 -14.05 4.06
N TYR A 159 22.88 -15.05 4.82
CA TYR A 159 23.40 -14.79 6.17
C TYR A 159 24.83 -14.26 6.20
N ILE A 160 25.65 -14.50 5.16
CA ILE A 160 26.90 -13.75 4.97
C ILE A 160 26.58 -12.27 4.81
N ARG A 161 25.62 -11.91 3.94
CA ARG A 161 25.21 -10.50 3.74
C ARG A 161 24.66 -9.89 5.03
N LYS A 162 23.80 -10.61 5.75
CA LYS A 162 23.26 -10.17 7.05
C LYS A 162 24.35 -9.97 8.09
N ALA A 163 25.32 -10.88 8.21
CA ALA A 163 26.45 -10.74 9.13
C ALA A 163 27.24 -9.45 8.86
N ILE A 164 27.58 -9.19 7.60
CA ILE A 164 28.30 -7.96 7.22
C ILE A 164 27.47 -6.71 7.50
N SER A 165 26.15 -6.74 7.28
CA SER A 165 25.25 -5.64 7.67
C SER A 165 25.29 -5.40 9.19
N ILE A 166 25.22 -6.46 9.99
CA ILE A 166 25.32 -6.36 11.46
C ILE A 166 26.67 -5.77 11.87
N TYR A 167 27.77 -6.17 11.24
CA TYR A 167 29.10 -5.63 11.55
C TYR A 167 29.19 -4.12 11.30
N LYS A 168 28.64 -3.65 10.17
CA LYS A 168 28.53 -2.21 9.87
C LYS A 168 27.71 -1.48 10.92
N GLU A 169 26.56 -2.04 11.31
CA GLU A 169 25.72 -1.47 12.37
C GLU A 169 26.44 -1.40 13.73
N ILE A 170 27.26 -2.40 14.08
CA ILE A 170 28.06 -2.38 15.31
C ILE A 170 29.07 -1.24 15.25
N ILE A 171 29.83 -1.10 14.15
CA ILE A 171 30.81 -0.01 13.96
C ILE A 171 30.13 1.35 14.14
N ASP A 172 28.97 1.55 13.51
CA ASP A 172 28.22 2.81 13.57
C ASP A 172 27.72 3.13 14.99
N LYS A 173 27.36 2.11 15.78
CA LYS A 173 26.78 2.26 17.13
C LYS A 173 27.83 2.31 18.25
N LEU A 174 29.04 1.81 18.03
CA LEU A 174 30.13 1.90 19.02
C LEU A 174 30.44 3.38 19.33
N LYS A 175 30.85 3.65 20.57
CA LYS A 175 31.20 5.00 21.02
C LYS A 175 32.70 5.21 21.22
N ASP A 176 33.41 4.13 21.49
CA ASP A 176 34.86 4.14 21.71
C ASP A 176 35.58 3.98 20.37
N ASP A 177 36.40 4.96 20.00
CA ASP A 177 37.10 4.97 18.73
C ASP A 177 38.21 3.91 18.64
N ALA A 178 38.78 3.48 19.78
CA ALA A 178 39.75 2.39 19.81
C ALA A 178 39.05 1.04 19.55
N GLU A 179 37.88 0.80 20.17
CA GLU A 179 37.08 -0.40 19.87
C GLU A 179 36.63 -0.44 18.40
N LYS A 180 36.24 0.70 17.82
CA LYS A 180 35.90 0.80 16.40
C LYS A 180 37.08 0.46 15.51
N THR A 181 38.25 1.03 15.80
CA THR A 181 39.47 0.81 15.01
C THR A 181 39.88 -0.65 15.07
N GLU A 182 39.86 -1.26 16.27
CA GLU A 182 40.16 -2.67 16.45
C GLU A 182 39.18 -3.57 15.69
N LEU A 183 37.87 -3.29 15.79
CA LEU A 183 36.86 -4.03 15.04
C LEU A 183 37.10 -3.91 13.53
N TYR A 184 37.35 -2.70 13.02
CA TYR A 184 37.60 -2.48 11.60
C TYR A 184 38.81 -3.30 11.09
N LEU A 185 39.94 -3.26 11.81
CA LEU A 185 41.15 -3.99 11.45
C LEU A 185 40.91 -5.51 11.43
N ARG A 186 40.21 -6.05 12.43
CA ARG A 186 39.87 -7.49 12.46
C ARG A 186 38.97 -7.90 11.29
N LEU A 187 38.01 -7.06 10.95
CA LEU A 187 37.15 -7.32 9.80
C LEU A 187 37.92 -7.23 8.48
N GLU A 188 38.89 -6.31 8.36
CA GLU A 188 39.78 -6.20 7.21
C GLU A 188 40.64 -7.45 7.05
N ASP A 189 41.32 -7.89 8.12
CA ASP A 189 42.16 -9.09 8.15
C ASP A 189 41.37 -10.37 7.83
N ALA A 190 40.10 -10.41 8.24
CA ALA A 190 39.18 -11.52 7.97
C ALA A 190 38.44 -11.39 6.63
N TYR A 191 38.72 -10.36 5.82
CA TYR A 191 38.03 -10.03 4.55
C TYR A 191 36.50 -9.82 4.70
N CYS A 192 36.06 -9.46 5.90
CA CYS A 192 34.67 -9.27 6.31
C CYS A 192 34.23 -7.78 6.35
N LEU A 193 34.86 -6.91 5.58
CA LEU A 193 34.36 -5.53 5.38
C LEU A 193 33.20 -5.47 4.37
N ASN A 194 33.17 -6.41 3.43
CA ASN A 194 32.17 -6.47 2.37
C ASN A 194 31.66 -7.90 2.16
N TYR A 195 30.39 -8.04 1.81
CA TYR A 195 29.75 -9.36 1.68
C TYR A 195 30.30 -10.20 0.52
N TYR A 196 30.87 -9.57 -0.51
CA TYR A 196 31.41 -10.26 -1.69
C TYR A 196 32.85 -10.78 -1.46
N SER A 197 33.53 -10.33 -0.41
CA SER A 197 34.86 -10.83 0.00
C SER A 197 34.78 -11.74 1.21
N ALA A 198 33.72 -11.64 2.00
CA ALA A 198 33.53 -12.40 3.22
C ALA A 198 33.29 -13.88 2.93
N SER A 199 33.79 -14.73 3.83
CA SER A 199 33.51 -16.16 3.83
C SER A 199 32.83 -16.57 5.13
N LYS A 200 32.01 -17.62 5.05
CA LYS A 200 31.34 -18.23 6.19
C LYS A 200 32.31 -18.59 7.32
N ASP A 201 33.41 -19.27 6.99
CA ASP A 201 34.38 -19.73 7.98
C ASP A 201 34.97 -18.54 8.76
N LYS A 202 35.32 -17.46 8.06
CA LYS A 202 35.85 -16.24 8.71
C LYS A 202 34.81 -15.55 9.58
N ILE A 203 33.54 -15.53 9.18
CA ILE A 203 32.46 -15.00 10.01
C ILE A 203 32.29 -15.82 11.30
N LEU A 204 32.35 -17.16 11.21
CA LEU A 204 32.24 -18.05 12.36
C LEU A 204 33.46 -17.93 13.30
N GLU A 205 34.67 -17.78 12.76
CA GLU A 205 35.90 -17.52 13.54
C GLU A 205 35.81 -16.20 14.35
N LEU A 206 35.04 -15.22 13.87
CA LEU A 206 34.87 -13.92 14.52
C LEU A 206 33.82 -13.91 15.64
N ASP A 207 33.01 -14.97 15.79
CA ASP A 207 31.83 -14.99 16.68
C ASP A 207 32.16 -14.60 18.13
N GLU A 208 33.18 -15.23 18.72
CA GLU A 208 33.59 -14.96 20.11
C GLU A 208 33.93 -13.48 20.35
N TYR A 209 34.48 -12.80 19.34
CA TYR A 209 34.84 -11.38 19.43
C TYR A 209 33.64 -10.46 19.16
N ILE A 210 32.81 -10.79 18.16
CA ILE A 210 31.71 -9.91 17.73
C ILE A 210 30.51 -10.01 18.68
N ARG A 211 30.21 -11.19 19.22
CA ARG A 211 29.01 -11.42 20.05
C ARG A 211 28.89 -10.45 21.23
N PRO A 212 29.94 -10.20 22.04
CA PRO A 212 29.88 -9.21 23.11
C PRO A 212 29.64 -7.78 22.60
N LEU A 213 30.20 -7.43 21.43
CA LEU A 213 30.01 -6.11 20.81
C LEU A 213 28.56 -5.93 20.32
N TYR A 214 27.98 -6.98 19.73
CA TYR A 214 26.57 -6.98 19.35
C TYR A 214 25.68 -6.78 20.58
N GLU A 215 25.86 -7.58 21.62
CA GLU A 215 25.07 -7.48 22.86
C GLU A 215 25.20 -6.12 23.56
N LYS A 216 26.38 -5.49 23.45
CA LYS A 216 26.64 -4.14 23.95
C LYS A 216 25.89 -3.07 23.15
N THR A 217 25.83 -3.20 21.83
CA THR A 217 25.30 -2.16 20.92
C THR A 217 23.83 -2.34 20.54
N HIS A 218 23.29 -3.56 20.61
CA HIS A 218 21.94 -3.91 20.16
C HIS A 218 21.05 -4.29 21.35
N LYS A 219 20.73 -3.31 22.20
CA LYS A 219 19.80 -3.52 23.31
C LYS A 219 18.36 -3.58 22.79
N PRO A 220 17.64 -4.70 22.99
CA PRO A 220 16.30 -4.83 22.47
C PRO A 220 15.33 -3.91 23.24
N SER A 221 14.39 -3.32 22.52
CA SER A 221 13.31 -2.52 23.09
C SER A 221 11.96 -3.15 22.77
N LYS A 222 11.04 -3.08 23.73
CA LYS A 222 9.67 -3.56 23.53
C LYS A 222 8.95 -2.69 22.52
N ARG A 223 8.29 -3.31 21.54
CA ARG A 223 7.50 -2.67 20.49
C ARG A 223 6.09 -3.26 20.50
N LYS A 224 5.08 -2.48 20.12
CA LYS A 224 3.72 -3.01 19.96
C LYS A 224 3.65 -3.89 18.71
N ARG A 225 2.94 -5.02 18.81
CA ARG A 225 2.56 -5.87 17.67
C ARG A 225 1.28 -5.34 17.06
N ILE A 226 1.05 -5.52 15.77
CA ILE A 226 -0.27 -5.27 15.16
C ILE A 226 -0.73 -6.47 14.33
N VAL A 227 -2.04 -6.56 14.13
CA VAL A 227 -2.69 -7.44 13.15
C VAL A 227 -3.25 -6.58 12.02
N ASP A 228 -3.03 -6.96 10.77
CA ASP A 228 -3.59 -6.30 9.59
C ASP A 228 -4.20 -7.36 8.66
N PHE A 229 -5.53 -7.41 8.56
CA PHE A 229 -6.23 -8.12 7.48
C PHE A 229 -6.13 -7.25 6.22
N ASN A 230 -5.07 -7.46 5.45
CA ASN A 230 -4.58 -6.51 4.47
C ASN A 230 -5.49 -6.37 3.23
N GLN A 231 -6.20 -7.43 2.85
CA GLN A 231 -7.23 -7.36 1.78
C GLN A 231 -8.53 -6.69 2.25
N GLY A 232 -8.66 -6.51 3.57
CA GLY A 232 -9.84 -5.96 4.23
C GLY A 232 -10.96 -6.97 4.48
N ILE A 233 -11.99 -6.48 5.13
CA ILE A 233 -13.17 -7.26 5.51
C ILE A 233 -14.42 -6.75 4.79
N ASP A 234 -15.34 -7.68 4.56
CA ASP A 234 -16.60 -7.41 3.85
C ASP A 234 -17.56 -6.59 4.73
N SER A 235 -17.88 -5.38 4.30
CA SER A 235 -18.79 -4.48 5.03
C SER A 235 -20.19 -5.06 5.22
N ARG A 236 -20.64 -5.99 4.36
CA ARG A 236 -21.95 -6.63 4.43
C ARG A 236 -22.05 -7.69 5.52
N LEU A 237 -20.91 -8.26 5.93
CA LEU A 237 -20.83 -9.33 6.93
C LEU A 237 -20.55 -8.80 8.35
N ILE A 238 -20.34 -7.49 8.51
CA ILE A 238 -20.05 -6.88 9.81
C ILE A 238 -21.27 -6.94 10.73
N THR A 239 -21.04 -7.44 11.94
CA THR A 239 -22.02 -7.49 13.03
C THR A 239 -21.38 -7.00 14.33
N LYS A 240 -22.19 -6.66 15.33
CA LYS A 240 -21.65 -6.32 16.65
C LYS A 240 -20.86 -7.49 17.26
N ALA A 241 -21.33 -8.72 17.07
CA ALA A 241 -20.70 -9.92 17.61
C ALA A 241 -19.29 -10.12 17.05
N ASN A 242 -19.14 -10.15 15.73
CA ASN A 242 -17.82 -10.36 15.12
C ASN A 242 -16.87 -9.19 15.36
N MET A 243 -17.33 -7.93 15.37
CA MET A 243 -16.47 -6.80 15.72
C MET A 243 -16.04 -6.80 17.19
N THR A 244 -16.91 -7.24 18.10
CA THR A 244 -16.53 -7.42 19.52
C THR A 244 -15.48 -8.51 19.68
N LYS A 245 -15.57 -9.60 18.90
CA LYS A 245 -14.56 -10.65 18.86
C LYS A 245 -13.24 -10.12 18.27
N LEU A 246 -13.29 -9.43 17.13
CA LEU A 246 -12.11 -8.83 16.48
C LEU A 246 -11.40 -7.82 17.38
N ALA A 247 -12.13 -7.07 18.18
CA ALA A 247 -11.56 -6.10 19.13
C ALA A 247 -10.69 -6.74 20.22
N GLN A 248 -10.64 -8.08 20.32
CA GLN A 248 -9.77 -8.81 21.24
C GLN A 248 -8.34 -9.00 20.70
N VAL A 249 -8.10 -8.75 19.41
CA VAL A 249 -6.75 -8.73 18.81
C VAL A 249 -6.28 -7.29 18.56
N ASN A 250 -4.98 -7.09 18.42
CA ASN A 250 -4.41 -5.75 18.21
C ASN A 250 -4.52 -5.31 16.74
N ILE A 251 -5.75 -5.33 16.20
CA ILE A 251 -6.08 -4.93 14.83
C ILE A 251 -5.74 -3.46 14.58
N TYR A 252 -4.87 -3.19 13.61
CA TYR A 252 -4.44 -1.83 13.26
C TYR A 252 -3.80 -1.76 11.86
N PRO A 253 -4.43 -1.09 10.87
CA PRO A 253 -5.82 -0.64 10.85
C PRO A 253 -6.79 -1.81 10.60
N LEU A 254 -8.08 -1.61 10.89
CA LEU A 254 -9.15 -2.44 10.35
C LEU A 254 -9.56 -1.91 8.97
N ARG A 255 -9.37 -2.70 7.91
CA ARG A 255 -9.75 -2.28 6.55
C ARG A 255 -11.15 -2.78 6.22
N ILE A 256 -12.06 -1.89 5.85
CA ILE A 256 -13.45 -2.23 5.52
C ILE A 256 -13.72 -1.88 4.06
N ALA A 257 -14.23 -2.84 3.27
CA ALA A 257 -14.48 -2.64 1.84
C ALA A 257 -15.62 -1.62 1.58
N PHE A 258 -15.38 -0.67 0.66
CA PHE A 258 -16.35 0.34 0.21
C PHE A 258 -16.31 0.53 -1.32
N ASP A 259 -16.63 -0.55 -2.03
CA ASP A 259 -16.36 -0.66 -3.47
C ASP A 259 -17.21 0.29 -4.34
N HIS A 260 -18.45 0.60 -3.94
CA HIS A 260 -19.34 1.47 -4.71
C HIS A 260 -20.32 2.23 -3.82
N TRP A 261 -20.78 3.41 -4.29
CA TRP A 261 -21.65 4.30 -3.51
C TRP A 261 -22.97 3.67 -3.08
N LYS A 262 -23.50 2.69 -3.84
CA LYS A 262 -24.71 1.96 -3.42
C LYS A 262 -24.57 1.21 -2.08
N LEU A 263 -23.33 0.98 -1.59
CA LEU A 263 -23.08 0.38 -0.27
C LEU A 263 -23.09 1.41 0.87
N LYS A 264 -23.27 2.71 0.62
CA LYS A 264 -23.08 3.77 1.62
C LYS A 264 -23.74 3.49 2.98
N ASP A 265 -25.00 3.03 2.98
CA ASP A 265 -25.75 2.83 4.22
C ASP A 265 -25.25 1.59 4.99
N ILE A 266 -24.84 0.54 4.25
CA ILE A 266 -24.22 -0.67 4.83
C ILE A 266 -22.85 -0.31 5.39
N TYR A 267 -22.04 0.39 4.60
CA TYR A 267 -20.69 0.79 4.98
C TYR A 267 -20.71 1.70 6.22
N GLU A 268 -21.55 2.73 6.24
CA GLU A 268 -21.70 3.63 7.38
C GLU A 268 -22.08 2.85 8.66
N LYS A 269 -23.09 1.98 8.57
CA LYS A 269 -23.50 1.12 9.69
C LYS A 269 -22.33 0.26 10.18
N SER A 270 -21.54 -0.26 9.26
CA SER A 270 -20.39 -1.11 9.57
C SER A 270 -19.26 -0.35 10.26
N ILE A 271 -18.95 0.88 9.82
CA ILE A 271 -18.00 1.77 10.50
C ILE A 271 -18.46 2.06 11.92
N ARG A 272 -19.73 2.47 12.08
CA ARG A 272 -20.31 2.76 13.41
C ARG A 272 -20.27 1.52 14.32
N THR A 273 -20.52 0.33 13.78
CA THR A 273 -20.46 -0.94 14.52
C THR A 273 -19.04 -1.27 14.97
N ALA A 274 -18.04 -1.10 14.10
CA ALA A 274 -16.63 -1.32 14.44
C ALA A 274 -16.15 -0.33 15.51
N VAL A 275 -16.45 0.96 15.34
CA VAL A 275 -16.10 2.01 16.32
C VAL A 275 -16.80 1.79 17.65
N GLY A 276 -18.09 1.44 17.64
CA GLY A 276 -18.86 1.10 18.83
C GLY A 276 -18.36 -0.15 19.55
N SER A 277 -17.58 -1.00 18.87
CA SER A 277 -16.91 -2.16 19.46
C SER A 277 -15.48 -1.86 19.94
N GLY A 278 -15.04 -0.60 19.84
CA GLY A 278 -13.72 -0.13 20.31
C GLY A 278 -12.65 -0.02 19.23
N ILE A 279 -12.94 -0.36 17.97
CA ILE A 279 -11.97 -0.31 16.87
C ILE A 279 -12.04 1.07 16.21
N LYS A 280 -11.11 1.95 16.58
CA LYS A 280 -11.09 3.36 16.13
C LYS A 280 -10.08 3.68 15.04
N ASN A 281 -9.26 2.72 14.61
CA ASN A 281 -8.28 2.91 13.55
C ASN A 281 -8.66 2.01 12.38
N LEU A 282 -9.19 2.64 11.34
CA LEU A 282 -9.76 2.01 10.18
C LEU A 282 -9.12 2.53 8.89
N SER A 283 -9.31 1.79 7.82
CA SER A 283 -8.96 2.23 6.47
C SER A 283 -9.85 1.57 5.43
N ASN A 284 -9.71 1.99 4.18
CA ASN A 284 -10.35 1.33 3.04
C ASN A 284 -9.52 1.59 1.77
N TYR A 285 -9.66 0.66 0.82
CA TYR A 285 -9.27 0.89 -0.57
C TYR A 285 -10.52 1.34 -1.32
N LEU A 286 -10.44 2.47 -2.02
CA LEU A 286 -11.54 3.02 -2.80
C LEU A 286 -11.24 2.85 -4.28
N LEU A 287 -11.80 1.79 -4.86
CA LEU A 287 -11.71 1.56 -6.31
C LEU A 287 -12.44 2.68 -7.05
N TYR A 288 -11.80 3.28 -8.04
CA TYR A 288 -12.43 4.21 -8.98
C TYR A 288 -12.04 3.86 -10.42
N ASN A 289 -12.65 4.48 -11.42
CA ASN A 289 -12.39 4.19 -12.84
C ASN A 289 -12.90 2.82 -13.30
N PHE A 290 -13.89 2.22 -12.60
CA PHE A 290 -14.53 0.98 -13.06
C PHE A 290 -15.87 1.30 -13.73
N GLU A 291 -16.98 1.13 -12.99
CA GLU A 291 -18.34 1.52 -13.40
C GLU A 291 -18.81 2.80 -12.68
N ASP A 292 -18.03 3.28 -11.71
CA ASP A 292 -18.37 4.44 -10.89
C ASP A 292 -18.24 5.74 -11.68
N LYS A 293 -19.06 6.73 -11.30
CA LYS A 293 -18.88 8.11 -11.77
C LYS A 293 -17.85 8.84 -10.89
N PRO A 294 -17.14 9.86 -11.40
CA PRO A 294 -16.18 10.63 -10.60
C PRO A 294 -16.74 11.15 -9.27
N GLU A 295 -17.99 11.63 -9.28
CA GLU A 295 -18.69 12.13 -8.10
C GLU A 295 -18.83 11.08 -7.00
N GLU A 296 -18.96 9.80 -7.36
CA GLU A 296 -19.07 8.71 -6.39
C GLU A 296 -17.75 8.44 -5.67
N LEU A 297 -16.60 8.73 -6.27
CA LEU A 297 -15.33 8.74 -5.54
C LEU A 297 -15.32 9.85 -4.49
N TYR A 298 -15.78 11.05 -4.85
CA TYR A 298 -15.86 12.18 -3.93
C TYR A 298 -16.77 11.87 -2.74
N TYR A 299 -17.98 11.35 -2.98
CA TYR A 299 -18.93 11.02 -1.92
C TYR A 299 -18.36 10.02 -0.92
N ARG A 300 -17.68 8.97 -1.42
CA ARG A 300 -17.04 7.96 -0.55
C ARG A 300 -15.91 8.54 0.28
N LEU A 301 -15.08 9.40 -0.31
CA LEU A 301 -14.01 10.09 0.41
C LEU A 301 -14.56 11.04 1.48
N ARG A 302 -15.52 11.90 1.11
CA ARG A 302 -16.14 12.87 2.01
C ARG A 302 -16.80 12.18 3.21
N MET A 303 -17.56 11.11 2.96
CA MET A 303 -18.19 10.30 4.00
C MET A 303 -17.18 9.79 5.04
N ASN A 304 -16.00 9.32 4.63
CA ASN A 304 -14.98 8.88 5.59
C ASN A 304 -14.43 10.01 6.45
N VAL A 305 -14.26 11.20 5.87
CA VAL A 305 -13.79 12.39 6.61
C VAL A 305 -14.84 12.83 7.62
N ASP A 306 -16.09 12.91 7.21
CA ASP A 306 -17.20 13.28 8.10
C ASP A 306 -17.35 12.27 9.26
N LEU A 307 -17.24 10.96 8.97
CA LEU A 307 -17.26 9.91 9.99
C LEU A 307 -16.05 9.96 10.95
N CYS A 308 -14.87 10.43 10.49
CA CYS A 308 -13.73 10.63 11.38
C CYS A 308 -14.05 11.68 12.46
N GLU A 309 -14.60 12.82 12.06
CA GLU A 309 -14.94 13.93 12.94
C GLU A 309 -16.09 13.54 13.88
N GLU A 310 -17.15 12.94 13.34
CA GLU A 310 -18.33 12.57 14.13
C GLU A 310 -18.01 11.52 15.20
N LEU A 311 -17.23 10.48 14.84
CA LEU A 311 -16.99 9.32 15.70
C LEU A 311 -15.69 9.42 16.53
N GLY A 312 -14.87 10.44 16.29
CA GLY A 312 -13.52 10.53 16.85
C GLY A 312 -12.60 9.37 16.42
N ALA A 313 -12.86 8.80 15.24
CA ALA A 313 -12.13 7.67 14.67
C ALA A 313 -11.09 8.13 13.63
N SER A 314 -10.15 7.25 13.28
CA SER A 314 -9.22 7.40 12.16
C SER A 314 -9.71 6.53 11.04
N ILE A 315 -10.08 7.11 9.92
CA ILE A 315 -10.39 6.37 8.69
C ILE A 315 -9.47 6.94 7.61
N TYR A 316 -8.54 6.13 7.14
CA TYR A 316 -7.67 6.50 6.02
C TYR A 316 -8.15 5.84 4.74
N SER A 317 -8.39 6.64 3.71
CA SER A 317 -8.84 6.16 2.40
C SER A 317 -7.68 6.10 1.41
N PHE A 318 -7.63 5.02 0.64
CA PHE A 318 -6.65 4.80 -0.43
C PHE A 318 -7.36 4.69 -1.78
N PRO A 319 -7.49 5.79 -2.55
CA PRO A 319 -8.03 5.72 -3.91
C PRO A 319 -7.16 4.87 -4.81
N MET A 320 -7.73 3.85 -5.44
CA MET A 320 -7.05 2.94 -6.35
C MET A 320 -7.73 2.95 -7.71
N LYS A 321 -6.97 3.30 -8.76
CA LYS A 321 -7.48 3.25 -10.13
C LYS A 321 -7.71 1.79 -10.53
N TYR A 322 -8.92 1.45 -10.94
CA TYR A 322 -9.20 0.19 -11.59
C TYR A 322 -8.46 0.09 -12.91
N HIS A 323 -7.85 -1.07 -13.12
CA HIS A 323 -7.21 -1.46 -14.36
C HIS A 323 -7.47 -2.96 -14.57
N PRO A 324 -8.06 -3.39 -15.70
CA PRO A 324 -8.32 -4.79 -15.96
C PRO A 324 -6.99 -5.55 -16.12
N ILE A 325 -6.91 -6.71 -15.49
CA ILE A 325 -5.68 -7.50 -15.40
C ILE A 325 -5.65 -8.69 -16.37
N ASN A 326 -6.78 -8.99 -17.01
CA ASN A 326 -6.95 -10.09 -17.96
C ASN A 326 -7.52 -9.63 -19.32
N ASP A 327 -7.70 -8.33 -19.53
CA ASP A 327 -8.22 -7.79 -20.79
C ASP A 327 -7.07 -7.59 -21.79
N LYS A 328 -7.18 -8.22 -22.97
CA LYS A 328 -6.13 -8.24 -24.01
C LYS A 328 -5.66 -6.87 -24.47
N ASP A 329 -6.56 -5.88 -24.44
CA ASP A 329 -6.23 -4.53 -24.88
C ASP A 329 -5.47 -3.74 -23.82
N PHE A 330 -5.47 -4.20 -22.56
CA PHE A 330 -5.04 -3.40 -21.41
C PHE A 330 -4.05 -4.10 -20.47
N PHE A 331 -3.94 -5.43 -20.45
CA PHE A 331 -3.09 -6.13 -19.47
C PHE A 331 -1.60 -5.78 -19.61
N MET A 332 -1.16 -5.31 -20.80
CA MET A 332 0.22 -4.87 -21.08
C MET A 332 0.45 -3.36 -20.93
N ASN A 333 -0.56 -2.56 -20.66
CA ASN A 333 -0.43 -1.10 -20.52
C ASN A 333 -1.17 -0.58 -19.28
N ARG A 334 -1.23 0.74 -19.10
CA ARG A 334 -1.96 1.39 -17.98
C ARG A 334 -3.02 2.38 -18.47
N ASP A 335 -3.43 2.23 -19.73
CA ASP A 335 -4.22 3.20 -20.47
C ASP A 335 -5.74 2.97 -20.35
N PHE A 336 -6.19 1.96 -19.60
CA PHE A 336 -7.62 1.72 -19.38
C PHE A 336 -8.29 2.95 -18.76
N ILE A 337 -9.42 3.36 -19.35
CA ILE A 337 -10.28 4.44 -18.87
C ILE A 337 -11.71 3.88 -18.79
N GLY A 338 -12.30 3.96 -17.59
CA GLY A 338 -13.66 3.50 -17.34
C GLY A 338 -14.71 4.39 -18.01
N LYS A 339 -15.93 3.87 -18.13
CA LYS A 339 -17.03 4.46 -18.92
C LYS A 339 -17.34 5.94 -18.62
N HIS A 340 -17.19 6.36 -17.37
CA HIS A 340 -17.51 7.71 -16.90
C HIS A 340 -16.28 8.59 -16.66
N TRP A 341 -15.11 8.09 -17.03
CA TRP A 341 -13.83 8.74 -16.79
C TRP A 341 -13.18 9.16 -18.11
N ASN A 342 -12.20 10.04 -18.01
CA ASN A 342 -11.36 10.43 -19.13
C ASN A 342 -9.91 10.59 -18.64
N ARG A 343 -8.95 10.69 -19.56
CA ARG A 343 -7.53 10.75 -19.20
C ARG A 343 -7.22 11.96 -18.31
N LYS A 344 -7.85 13.11 -18.57
CA LYS A 344 -7.71 14.32 -17.74
C LYS A 344 -8.12 14.09 -16.28
N PHE A 345 -9.23 13.39 -16.04
CA PHE A 345 -9.73 13.13 -14.69
C PHE A 345 -8.81 12.18 -13.93
N ILE A 346 -8.34 11.11 -14.57
CA ILE A 346 -7.35 10.21 -13.97
C ILE A 346 -6.07 10.95 -13.59
N ARG A 347 -5.60 11.83 -14.47
CA ARG A 347 -4.41 12.66 -14.22
C ARG A 347 -4.63 13.69 -13.11
N ALA A 348 -5.82 14.30 -13.03
CA ALA A 348 -6.18 15.18 -11.93
C ALA A 348 -6.15 14.47 -10.57
N ILE A 349 -6.76 13.28 -10.47
CA ILE A 349 -6.69 12.48 -9.24
C ILE A 349 -5.23 12.14 -8.88
N GLN A 350 -4.41 11.74 -9.86
CA GLN A 350 -2.99 11.48 -9.61
C GLN A 350 -2.23 12.73 -9.12
N ALA A 351 -2.52 13.91 -9.66
CA ALA A 351 -1.94 15.17 -9.21
C ALA A 351 -2.32 15.48 -7.76
N VAL A 352 -3.59 15.29 -7.38
CA VAL A 352 -4.07 15.42 -5.98
C VAL A 352 -3.43 14.36 -5.07
N LEU A 353 -3.28 13.12 -5.52
CA LEU A 353 -2.68 12.06 -4.70
C LEU A 353 -1.17 12.26 -4.48
N ASN A 354 -0.46 12.88 -5.43
CA ASN A 354 0.95 13.21 -5.25
C ASN A 354 1.16 14.24 -4.13
N SER A 355 0.31 15.26 -4.02
CA SER A 355 0.40 16.25 -2.95
C SER A 355 0.05 15.67 -1.58
N THR A 356 -0.85 14.67 -1.53
CA THR A 356 -1.30 14.00 -0.30
C THR A 356 -0.50 12.73 0.06
N LYS A 357 0.55 12.38 -0.70
CA LYS A 357 1.32 11.12 -0.57
C LYS A 357 0.43 9.86 -0.62
N GLY A 358 -0.66 9.92 -1.39
CA GLY A 358 -1.56 8.79 -1.68
C GLY A 358 -2.48 8.34 -0.54
N LYS A 359 -2.51 9.05 0.61
CA LYS A 359 -3.36 8.71 1.76
C LYS A 359 -4.27 9.87 2.12
N ILE A 360 -5.57 9.64 2.13
CA ILE A 360 -6.54 10.65 2.54
C ILE A 360 -6.98 10.34 3.97
N GLY A 361 -6.54 11.17 4.92
CA GLY A 361 -6.76 10.98 6.35
C GLY A 361 -7.80 11.91 6.95
N ARG A 362 -7.66 12.17 8.25
CA ARG A 362 -8.55 13.06 9.01
C ARG A 362 -8.34 14.53 8.65
N GLY A 363 -9.34 15.34 8.98
CA GLY A 363 -9.31 16.80 8.88
C GLY A 363 -10.04 17.31 7.65
N ILE A 364 -11.19 17.94 7.90
CA ILE A 364 -12.03 18.57 6.87
C ILE A 364 -11.20 19.56 6.04
N ASP A 365 -10.44 20.45 6.68
CA ASP A 365 -9.62 21.44 5.97
C ASP A 365 -8.65 20.79 4.97
N PHE A 366 -7.95 19.72 5.37
CA PHE A 366 -7.02 19.02 4.48
C PHE A 366 -7.74 18.30 3.34
N PHE A 367 -8.92 17.73 3.60
CA PHE A 367 -9.74 17.13 2.56
C PHE A 367 -10.23 18.17 1.54
N GLU A 368 -10.75 19.30 2.00
CA GLU A 368 -11.29 20.36 1.16
C GLU A 368 -10.17 21.07 0.36
N GLU A 369 -8.95 21.17 0.90
CA GLU A 369 -7.74 21.58 0.17
C GLU A 369 -7.49 20.71 -1.06
N ALA A 370 -7.62 19.39 -0.89
CA ALA A 370 -7.23 18.40 -1.88
C ALA A 370 -8.34 18.13 -2.91
N PHE A 371 -9.59 17.97 -2.45
CA PHE A 371 -10.72 17.50 -3.26
C PHE A 371 -11.84 18.50 -3.43
N GLY A 372 -11.80 19.66 -2.76
CA GLY A 372 -12.88 20.65 -2.79
C GLY A 372 -13.94 20.45 -1.72
N ARG A 373 -14.67 21.52 -1.41
CA ARG A 373 -15.67 21.58 -0.33
C ARG A 373 -16.95 20.82 -0.64
N ASP A 374 -17.27 20.72 -1.92
CA ASP A 374 -18.42 20.01 -2.45
C ASP A 374 -18.08 19.31 -3.78
N VAL A 375 -19.08 18.65 -4.34
CA VAL A 375 -18.93 17.91 -5.60
C VAL A 375 -18.65 18.85 -6.79
N ASP A 376 -19.13 20.09 -6.77
CA ASP A 376 -18.96 21.03 -7.87
C ASP A 376 -17.50 21.53 -7.90
N GLU A 377 -16.92 21.84 -6.74
CA GLU A 377 -15.50 22.13 -6.60
C GLU A 377 -14.62 20.94 -6.98
N PHE A 378 -15.01 19.72 -6.59
CA PHE A 378 -14.32 18.52 -7.01
C PHE A 378 -14.30 18.39 -8.54
N MET A 379 -15.45 18.60 -9.20
CA MET A 379 -15.54 18.57 -10.66
C MET A 379 -14.74 19.70 -11.31
N LYS A 380 -14.68 20.90 -10.70
CA LYS A 380 -13.79 21.99 -11.12
C LYS A 380 -12.32 21.54 -11.06
N ILE A 381 -11.89 20.91 -9.96
CA ILE A 381 -10.52 20.38 -9.81
C ILE A 381 -10.22 19.32 -10.88
N LEU A 382 -11.18 18.45 -11.20
CA LEU A 382 -10.97 17.45 -12.25
C LEU A 382 -10.72 18.05 -13.63
N TRP A 383 -11.32 19.20 -13.94
CA TRP A 383 -11.05 19.95 -15.18
C TRP A 383 -9.81 20.84 -15.10
N MET A 384 -9.41 21.29 -13.91
CA MET A 384 -8.29 22.22 -13.70
C MET A 384 -6.95 21.75 -14.31
N PRO A 385 -6.12 22.64 -14.89
CA PRO A 385 -4.77 22.29 -15.33
C PRO A 385 -3.95 21.55 -14.25
N GLU A 386 -3.20 20.49 -14.61
CA GLU A 386 -2.45 19.67 -13.65
C GLU A 386 -1.49 20.49 -12.79
N THR A 387 -0.81 21.47 -13.39
CA THR A 387 0.12 22.37 -12.69
C THR A 387 -0.60 23.20 -11.62
N PHE A 388 -1.84 23.62 -11.87
CA PHE A 388 -2.62 24.37 -10.90
C PHE A 388 -3.09 23.47 -9.75
N ILE A 389 -3.29 22.17 -9.98
CA ILE A 389 -3.59 21.21 -8.91
C ILE A 389 -2.35 20.98 -8.03
N ILE A 390 -1.18 20.75 -8.64
CA ILE A 390 0.07 20.46 -7.91
C ILE A 390 0.53 21.66 -7.09
N TYR A 391 0.46 22.87 -7.66
CA TYR A 391 0.85 24.12 -7.01
C TYR A 391 -0.36 24.97 -6.65
N ARG A 392 -1.46 24.33 -6.20
CA ARG A 392 -2.73 25.03 -5.92
C ARG A 392 -2.59 26.22 -4.99
N ARG A 393 -1.74 26.09 -3.97
CA ARG A 393 -1.39 27.19 -3.05
C ARG A 393 -0.81 28.43 -3.77
N ILE A 394 -0.11 28.28 -4.90
CA ILE A 394 0.45 29.40 -5.69
C ILE A 394 -0.61 30.02 -6.62
N TYR A 395 -1.47 29.20 -7.21
CA TYR A 395 -2.39 29.64 -8.28
C TYR A 395 -3.82 29.98 -7.84
N ASP A 396 -4.22 29.65 -6.61
CA ASP A 396 -5.59 29.78 -6.10
C ASP A 396 -5.63 30.77 -4.91
N ALA A 397 -6.09 32.00 -5.16
CA ALA A 397 -6.13 33.04 -4.13
C ALA A 397 -7.20 32.79 -3.06
N ASP A 398 -8.37 32.27 -3.46
CA ASP A 398 -9.44 31.86 -2.54
C ASP A 398 -8.94 30.77 -1.58
N LEU A 399 -8.22 29.76 -2.09
CA LEU A 399 -7.61 28.75 -1.23
C LEU A 399 -6.65 29.37 -0.21
N ARG A 400 -5.80 30.32 -0.64
CA ARG A 400 -4.87 31.01 0.27
C ARG A 400 -5.58 31.79 1.36
N GLU A 401 -6.64 32.52 1.00
CA GLU A 401 -7.43 33.31 1.96
C GLU A 401 -8.07 32.39 3.01
N ARG A 402 -8.71 31.30 2.59
CA ARG A 402 -9.35 30.34 3.49
C ARG A 402 -8.36 29.62 4.39
N MET A 403 -7.16 29.37 3.88
CA MET A 403 -6.09 28.68 4.59
C MET A 403 -5.03 29.64 5.12
N ALA A 404 -5.37 30.90 5.39
CA ALA A 404 -4.42 31.90 5.87
C ALA A 404 -3.67 31.47 7.16
N ASN A 405 -4.31 30.64 7.99
CA ASN A 405 -3.68 30.06 9.19
C ASN A 405 -2.57 29.04 8.87
N ARG A 406 -2.63 28.38 7.71
CA ARG A 406 -1.66 27.38 7.24
C ARG A 406 -0.64 27.97 6.29
N TYR A 407 -1.08 28.85 5.40
CA TYR A 407 -0.25 29.49 4.39
C TYR A 407 0.13 30.90 4.81
N THR A 408 1.06 30.98 5.77
CA THR A 408 1.49 32.25 6.38
C THR A 408 2.53 32.99 5.55
N THR A 409 3.20 32.31 4.63
CA THR A 409 4.18 32.91 3.72
C THR A 409 3.47 33.38 2.47
N VAL A 410 3.82 34.56 1.96
CA VAL A 410 3.40 35.07 0.64
C VAL A 410 4.64 35.05 -0.26
N THR A 411 4.49 34.57 -1.50
CA THR A 411 5.59 34.51 -2.48
C THR A 411 5.33 35.47 -3.64
N LYS A 412 6.39 35.88 -4.35
CA LYS A 412 6.27 36.72 -5.57
C LYS A 412 5.48 36.03 -6.71
N HIS A 413 5.23 34.72 -6.61
CA HIS A 413 4.51 33.92 -7.60
C HIS A 413 3.03 33.77 -7.30
N ASP A 414 2.59 34.23 -6.12
CA ASP A 414 1.21 34.10 -5.70
C ASP A 414 0.31 34.88 -6.66
N CYS A 415 -0.57 34.17 -7.35
CA CYS A 415 -1.48 34.74 -8.34
C CYS A 415 -2.85 34.04 -8.26
N ASP A 416 -3.80 34.50 -9.07
CA ASP A 416 -5.16 33.95 -9.09
C ASP A 416 -5.56 33.42 -10.47
N LEU A 417 -4.61 32.76 -11.15
CA LEU A 417 -4.88 32.16 -12.46
C LEU A 417 -5.95 31.07 -12.40
N THR A 418 -6.19 30.47 -11.23
CA THR A 418 -7.28 29.49 -11.05
C THR A 418 -8.65 30.13 -11.25
N THR A 419 -8.88 31.34 -10.72
CA THR A 419 -10.12 32.09 -10.93
C THR A 419 -10.23 32.54 -12.38
N GLU A 420 -9.16 33.14 -12.92
CA GLU A 420 -9.15 33.63 -14.31
C GLU A 420 -9.44 32.50 -15.32
N TRP A 421 -8.80 31.34 -15.15
CA TRP A 421 -9.05 30.15 -15.96
C TRP A 421 -10.51 29.71 -15.85
N TRP A 422 -11.04 29.63 -14.63
CA TRP A 422 -12.39 29.10 -14.39
C TRP A 422 -13.48 30.00 -14.97
N GLU A 423 -13.32 31.32 -14.84
CA GLU A 423 -14.23 32.30 -15.45
C GLU A 423 -14.27 32.15 -16.96
N LYS A 424 -13.10 32.07 -17.61
CA LYS A 424 -13.00 31.88 -19.06
C LYS A 424 -13.55 30.53 -19.51
N PHE A 425 -13.26 29.45 -18.78
CA PHE A 425 -13.78 28.11 -19.07
C PHE A 425 -15.30 28.05 -18.94
N SER A 426 -15.87 28.64 -17.89
CA SER A 426 -17.30 28.60 -17.59
C SER A 426 -18.11 29.56 -18.46
N ALA A 427 -17.49 30.61 -19.00
CA ALA A 427 -18.12 31.57 -19.90
C ALA A 427 -18.28 31.05 -21.35
N LEU A 428 -17.62 29.94 -21.71
CA LEU A 428 -17.76 29.36 -23.05
C LEU A 428 -19.22 28.95 -23.33
N PRO A 429 -19.78 29.31 -24.50
CA PRO A 429 -21.04 28.75 -24.99
C PRO A 429 -21.02 27.21 -24.99
N LEU A 430 -22.18 26.57 -24.83
CA LEU A 430 -22.29 25.12 -24.61
C LEU A 430 -21.59 24.28 -25.70
N ASP A 431 -21.70 24.69 -26.97
CA ASP A 431 -21.04 24.04 -28.11
C ASP A 431 -19.51 24.15 -28.02
N LYS A 432 -19.00 25.35 -27.70
CA LYS A 432 -17.55 25.58 -27.50
C LYS A 432 -17.02 24.87 -26.27
N LEU A 433 -17.76 24.89 -25.16
CA LEU A 433 -17.40 24.20 -23.92
C LEU A 433 -17.33 22.68 -24.14
N THR A 434 -18.26 22.12 -24.92
CA THR A 434 -18.25 20.70 -25.28
C THR A 434 -16.97 20.36 -26.05
N LYS A 435 -16.66 21.14 -27.10
CA LYS A 435 -15.43 20.96 -27.88
C LYS A 435 -14.16 21.15 -27.06
N ALA A 436 -14.13 22.16 -26.17
CA ALA A 436 -13.01 22.36 -25.26
C ALA A 436 -12.82 21.16 -24.33
N LYS A 437 -13.90 20.63 -23.74
CA LYS A 437 -13.87 19.44 -22.88
C LYS A 437 -13.38 18.20 -23.63
N GLU A 438 -13.75 18.00 -24.90
CA GLU A 438 -13.26 16.91 -25.73
C GLU A 438 -11.73 16.95 -25.90
N ILE A 439 -11.18 18.14 -26.18
CA ILE A 439 -9.73 18.33 -26.30
C ILE A 439 -9.04 18.12 -24.95
N ILE A 440 -9.56 18.76 -23.90
CA ILE A 440 -8.99 18.69 -22.55
C ILE A 440 -9.00 17.25 -22.02
N ALA A 441 -10.05 16.48 -22.29
CA ALA A 441 -10.22 15.09 -21.84
C ALA A 441 -9.10 14.15 -22.32
N LEU A 442 -8.45 14.46 -23.45
CA LEU A 442 -7.29 13.72 -23.96
C LEU A 442 -6.03 13.91 -23.12
N ASN A 443 -5.96 15.02 -22.37
CA ASN A 443 -4.84 15.40 -21.51
C ASN A 443 -3.48 15.44 -22.25
N LYS A 444 -3.48 16.10 -23.41
CA LYS A 444 -2.32 16.30 -24.29
C LYS A 444 -2.29 17.76 -24.74
N PHE A 445 -1.27 18.51 -24.32
CA PHE A 445 -1.23 19.97 -24.45
C PHE A 445 0.09 20.50 -25.05
N LYS A 446 0.94 19.63 -25.60
CA LYS A 446 2.15 20.04 -26.32
C LYS A 446 1.81 20.54 -27.71
N ASN A 447 2.77 21.22 -28.35
CA ASN A 447 2.61 21.69 -29.72
C ASN A 447 2.33 20.50 -30.67
N GLY A 448 1.23 20.56 -31.41
CA GLY A 448 0.78 19.51 -32.33
C GLY A 448 -0.12 18.43 -31.71
N ASP A 449 -0.39 18.48 -30.40
CA ASP A 449 -1.27 17.49 -29.75
C ASP A 449 -2.75 17.65 -30.11
N TYR A 450 -3.16 18.86 -30.51
CA TYR A 450 -4.52 19.19 -30.92
C TYR A 450 -4.54 20.36 -31.91
N GLU A 451 -5.60 20.45 -32.71
CA GLU A 451 -5.89 21.60 -33.57
C GLU A 451 -7.27 22.17 -33.20
N CYS A 452 -7.31 23.47 -32.88
CA CYS A 452 -8.55 24.18 -32.63
C CYS A 452 -8.46 25.56 -33.27
N PRO A 453 -9.31 25.91 -34.25
CA PRO A 453 -9.29 27.23 -34.87
C PRO A 453 -10.07 28.30 -34.08
N ASP A 454 -10.76 27.92 -33.00
CA ASP A 454 -11.55 28.84 -32.19
C ASP A 454 -10.68 29.53 -31.12
N ASP A 455 -10.60 30.87 -31.19
CA ASP A 455 -9.75 31.69 -30.33
C ASP A 455 -10.19 31.69 -28.85
N GLU A 456 -11.49 31.59 -28.56
CA GLU A 456 -12.00 31.54 -27.19
C GLU A 456 -11.61 30.22 -26.53
N ILE A 457 -11.74 29.11 -27.26
CA ILE A 457 -11.27 27.79 -26.80
C ILE A 457 -9.75 27.82 -26.61
N ASN A 458 -8.98 28.35 -27.56
CA ASN A 458 -7.52 28.44 -27.43
C ASN A 458 -7.08 29.28 -26.24
N THR A 459 -7.81 30.35 -25.93
CA THR A 459 -7.57 31.17 -24.73
C THR A 459 -7.63 30.32 -23.46
N VAL A 460 -8.63 29.43 -23.35
CA VAL A 460 -8.75 28.47 -22.24
C VAL A 460 -7.66 27.39 -22.29
N LEU A 461 -7.33 26.87 -23.47
CA LEU A 461 -6.33 25.81 -23.62
C LEU A 461 -4.91 26.26 -23.28
N ASN A 462 -4.60 27.55 -23.41
CA ASN A 462 -3.28 28.10 -23.07
C ASN A 462 -2.91 27.90 -21.59
N TYR A 463 -3.86 27.87 -20.66
CA TYR A 463 -3.58 27.57 -19.25
C TYR A 463 -3.06 26.14 -19.04
N TYR A 464 -3.47 25.19 -19.88
CA TYR A 464 -3.02 23.80 -19.80
C TYR A 464 -1.61 23.58 -20.36
N LYS A 465 -1.03 24.59 -21.02
CA LYS A 465 0.35 24.58 -21.50
C LYS A 465 1.36 24.99 -20.43
N ILE A 466 0.90 25.56 -19.30
CA ILE A 466 1.77 25.96 -18.20
C ILE A 466 2.37 24.70 -17.56
N THR A 467 3.69 24.60 -17.60
CA THR A 467 4.44 23.44 -17.12
C THR A 467 4.88 23.63 -15.67
N ARG A 468 5.37 22.54 -15.06
CA ARG A 468 5.97 22.59 -13.73
C ARG A 468 7.26 23.42 -13.73
N ASP A 469 8.05 23.34 -14.80
CA ASP A 469 9.29 24.09 -14.95
C ASP A 469 9.02 25.60 -15.00
N ASP A 470 7.91 26.01 -15.61
CA ASP A 470 7.48 27.41 -15.59
C ASP A 470 7.22 27.88 -14.14
N THR A 471 6.60 27.04 -13.29
CA THR A 471 6.34 27.37 -11.89
C THR A 471 7.60 27.34 -11.02
N GLU A 472 8.46 26.32 -11.19
CA GLU A 472 9.64 26.09 -10.36
C GLU A 472 10.79 27.07 -10.65
N ASN A 473 10.85 27.62 -11.88
CA ASN A 473 11.91 28.55 -12.30
C ASN A 473 11.49 30.03 -12.33
N SER A 474 10.26 30.37 -11.91
CA SER A 474 9.73 31.75 -11.96
C SER A 474 10.29 32.69 -10.89
#